data_AF-A0A6B3HGT9-F1
#
_entry.id   AF-A0A6B3HGT9-F1
#
_cell.length_a   1.000
_cell.length_b   1.000
_cell.length_c   1.000
_cell.angle_alpha   90.00
_cell.angle_beta   90.00
_cell.angle_gamma   90.00
#
_symmetry.space_group_name_H-M   'P 1'
#
loop_
_entity.id
_entity.type
_entity.pdbx_description
1 polymer ?
#
loop_
_entity_poly.entity_id
_entity_poly.type
_entity_poly.pdbx_seq_one_letter_code
_entity_poly.pdbx_strand_id
1 'polypeptide(L)'
;SKWAGLGRRSPLVAAVFAVFLLAFAGIPLTSGFSGKFAVFKAAAESGAGALVVVGVISSAIAAFFYIRVIVLMFFSEPKADGPTVAVPSPLT
;
A
#
# COMPACT_ATOMS: atom_id res chain seq x y z
N SER A 1 -13.57 6.69 -6.02
CA SER A 1 -12.83 6.08 -4.90
C SER A 1 -13.01 6.97 -3.68
N LYS A 2 -13.35 6.43 -2.50
CA LYS A 2 -13.54 7.24 -1.27
C LYS A 2 -12.27 8.01 -0.93
N TRP A 3 -11.10 7.41 -1.08
CA TRP A 3 -9.78 7.97 -0.71
C TRP A 3 -9.28 9.16 -1.55
N ALA A 4 -10.06 9.64 -2.53
CA ALA A 4 -9.64 10.70 -3.44
C ALA A 4 -9.39 12.02 -2.72
N GLY A 5 -8.22 12.63 -2.96
CA GLY A 5 -7.85 13.94 -2.41
C GLY A 5 -7.60 13.96 -0.89
N LEU A 6 -7.45 12.79 -0.26
CA LEU A 6 -7.09 12.70 1.16
C LEU A 6 -5.76 13.42 1.46
N GLY A 7 -4.81 13.41 0.54
CA GLY A 7 -3.52 14.09 0.68
C GLY A 7 -3.64 15.60 0.84
N ARG A 8 -4.67 16.23 0.26
CA ARG A 8 -4.95 17.66 0.47
C ARG A 8 -5.65 17.96 1.79
N ARG A 9 -6.49 17.03 2.28
CA ARG A 9 -7.25 17.19 3.53
C ARG A 9 -6.41 16.91 4.77
N SER A 10 -5.60 15.85 4.73
CA SER A 10 -4.75 15.43 5.84
C SER A 10 -3.44 14.85 5.27
N PRO A 11 -2.44 15.69 5.00
CA PRO A 11 -1.22 15.26 4.33
C PRO A 11 -0.43 14.23 5.14
N LEU A 12 -0.40 14.38 6.47
CA LEU A 12 0.33 13.46 7.35
C LEU A 12 -0.30 12.06 7.37
N VAL A 13 -1.63 11.97 7.53
CA VAL A 13 -2.33 10.68 7.49
C VAL A 13 -2.20 10.04 6.11
N ALA A 14 -2.32 10.83 5.04
CA ALA A 14 -2.13 10.33 3.69
C ALA A 14 -0.71 9.79 3.46
N ALA A 15 0.32 10.47 3.98
CA ALA A 15 1.71 10.04 3.86
C ALA A 15 1.98 8.72 4.62
N VAL A 16 1.52 8.63 5.87
CA VAL A 16 1.66 7.38 6.66
C VAL A 16 0.92 6.23 5.98
N PHE A 17 -0.30 6.47 5.50
CA PHE A 17 -1.06 5.44 4.82
C PHE A 17 -0.40 5.02 3.49
N ALA A 18 0.19 5.96 2.75
CA ALA A 18 0.97 5.64 1.55
C ALA A 18 2.20 4.77 1.87
N VAL A 19 2.92 5.04 2.96
CA VAL A 19 4.02 4.18 3.41
C VAL A 19 3.55 2.75 3.69
N PHE A 20 2.39 2.59 4.33
CA PHE A 20 1.81 1.26 4.55
C PHE A 20 1.41 0.57 3.24
N LEU A 21 0.82 1.29 2.30
CA LEU A 21 0.48 0.74 0.97
C LEU A 21 1.73 0.34 0.17
N LEU A 22 2.81 1.11 0.25
CA LEU A 22 4.10 0.76 -0.34
C LEU A 22 4.72 -0.47 0.32
N ALA A 23 4.59 -0.60 1.65
CA ALA A 23 5.01 -1.79 2.37
C ALA A 23 4.22 -3.02 1.93
N PHE A 24 2.89 -2.92 1.77
CA PHE A 24 2.07 -4.02 1.24
C PHE A 24 2.38 -4.36 -0.22
N ALA A 25 2.70 -3.36 -1.05
CA ALA A 25 3.19 -3.58 -2.41
C ALA A 25 4.49 -4.39 -2.41
N GLY A 26 5.30 -4.27 -1.36
CA GLY A 26 6.60 -4.91 -1.25
C GLY A 26 7.62 -4.18 -2.12
N ILE A 27 7.60 -2.85 -2.12
CA ILE A 27 8.63 -2.05 -2.78
C ILE A 27 9.96 -2.24 -2.02
N PRO A 28 11.11 -2.37 -2.69
CA PRO A 28 12.41 -2.37 -2.03
C PRO A 28 12.52 -1.21 -1.03
N LEU A 29 13.20 -1.42 0.10
CA LEU A 29 13.27 -0.52 1.27
C LEU A 29 12.06 -0.56 2.24
N THR A 30 11.03 -1.35 1.95
CA THR A 30 9.92 -1.57 2.89
C THR A 30 10.01 -2.94 3.58
N SER A 31 9.47 -3.04 4.80
CA SER A 31 9.45 -4.30 5.55
C SER A 31 8.69 -5.42 4.82
N GLY A 32 7.68 -5.07 4.02
CA GLY A 32 6.90 -6.04 3.24
C GLY A 32 7.67 -6.66 2.07
N PHE A 33 8.71 -6.01 1.54
CA PHE A 33 9.61 -6.64 0.57
C PHE A 33 10.42 -7.76 1.22
N SER A 34 11.05 -7.49 2.37
CA SER A 34 11.85 -8.48 3.09
C SER A 34 11.05 -9.72 3.47
N GLY A 35 9.79 -9.54 3.90
CA GLY A 35 8.88 -10.65 4.18
C GLY A 35 8.57 -11.52 2.96
N LYS A 36 8.19 -10.90 1.83
CA LYS A 36 7.92 -11.64 0.58
C LYS A 36 9.18 -12.34 0.05
N PHE A 37 10.32 -11.66 0.08
CA PHE A 37 11.58 -12.21 -0.37
C PHE A 37 11.99 -13.44 0.43
N ALA A 38 11.85 -13.42 1.76
CA ALA A 38 12.13 -14.58 2.60
C ALA A 38 11.25 -15.78 2.24
N VAL A 39 9.95 -15.56 2.01
CA VAL A 39 9.00 -16.62 1.60
C VAL A 39 9.36 -17.17 0.21
N PHE A 40 9.65 -16.29 -0.75
CA PHE A 40 10.02 -16.72 -2.11
C PHE A 40 11.35 -17.45 -2.14
N LYS A 41 12.32 -17.03 -1.32
CA LYS A 41 13.60 -17.72 -1.16
C LYS A 41 13.38 -19.15 -0.63
N ALA A 42 12.60 -19.30 0.45
CA ALA A 42 12.29 -20.61 1.02
C ALA A 42 11.53 -21.51 0.01
N ALA A 43 10.61 -20.95 -0.78
CA ALA A 43 9.89 -21.67 -1.82
C ALA A 43 10.79 -22.05 -3.02
N ALA A 44 11.77 -21.22 -3.38
CA ALA A 44 12.74 -21.54 -4.42
C ALA A 44 13.67 -22.68 -3.98
N GLU A 45 14.16 -22.63 -2.74
CA GLU A 45 15.05 -23.65 -2.16
C GLU A 45 14.36 -25.01 -1.99
N SER A 46 13.03 -25.04 -1.81
CA SER A 46 12.24 -26.29 -1.77
C SER A 46 11.89 -26.85 -3.14
N GLY A 47 12.36 -26.22 -4.23
CA GLY A 47 12.06 -26.63 -5.61
C GLY A 47 10.71 -26.17 -6.14
N ALA A 48 9.94 -25.37 -5.37
CA ALA A 48 8.63 -24.88 -5.74
C ALA A 48 8.68 -23.63 -6.64
N GLY A 49 9.51 -23.65 -7.68
CA GLY A 49 9.73 -22.50 -8.57
C GLY A 49 8.46 -21.96 -9.24
N ALA A 50 7.51 -22.83 -9.57
CA ALA A 50 6.22 -22.41 -10.13
C ALA A 50 5.42 -21.52 -9.15
N LEU A 51 5.44 -21.83 -7.85
CA LEU A 51 4.76 -21.02 -6.83
C LEU A 51 5.44 -19.66 -6.65
N VAL A 52 6.77 -19.60 -6.79
CA VAL A 52 7.51 -18.34 -6.77
C VAL A 52 7.06 -17.43 -7.92
N VAL A 53 6.95 -17.95 -9.14
CA VAL A 53 6.50 -17.18 -10.31
C VAL A 53 5.07 -16.66 -10.09
N VAL A 54 4.14 -17.51 -9.66
CA VAL A 54 2.76 -17.11 -9.37
C VAL A 54 2.71 -16.05 -8.27
N GLY A 55 3.51 -16.21 -7.21
CA GLY A 55 3.61 -15.26 -6.11
C GLY A 55 4.13 -13.89 -6.54
N VAL A 56 5.17 -13.85 -7.38
CA VAL A 56 5.73 -12.61 -7.93
C VAL A 56 4.71 -11.89 -8.82
N ILE A 57 4.04 -12.61 -9.72
CA ILE A 57 2.99 -12.03 -10.58
C ILE A 57 1.84 -11.49 -9.74
N SER A 58 1.37 -12.25 -8.76
CA SER A 58 0.31 -11.81 -7.83
C SER A 58 0.72 -10.55 -7.07
N SER A 59 1.99 -10.48 -6.63
CA SER A 59 2.52 -9.29 -5.97
C SER A 59 2.59 -8.08 -6.90
N ALA A 60 2.95 -8.26 -8.18
CA ALA A 60 2.98 -7.19 -9.17
C ALA A 60 1.56 -6.63 -9.45
N ILE A 61 0.57 -7.52 -9.56
CA ILE A 61 -0.84 -7.13 -9.69
C ILE A 61 -1.30 -6.34 -8.46
N ALA A 62 -0.97 -6.82 -7.25
CA ALA A 62 -1.30 -6.10 -6.01
C ALA A 62 -0.65 -4.71 -5.96
N ALA A 63 0.63 -4.61 -6.35
CA ALA A 63 1.35 -3.34 -6.39
C ALA A 63 0.66 -2.30 -7.29
N PHE A 64 0.14 -2.71 -8.45
CA PHE A 64 -0.66 -1.83 -9.32
C PHE A 64 -1.87 -1.25 -8.58
N PHE A 65 -2.64 -2.07 -7.87
CA PHE A 65 -3.80 -1.60 -7.12
C PHE A 65 -3.41 -0.64 -5.98
N TYR A 66 -2.34 -0.93 -5.25
CA TYR A 66 -1.90 -0.08 -4.14
C TYR A 66 -1.37 1.27 -4.62
N ILE A 67 -0.55 1.29 -5.67
CA ILE A 67 -0.04 2.53 -6.27
C ILE A 67 -1.21 3.37 -6.81
N ARG A 68 -2.21 2.74 -7.44
CA ARG A 68 -3.41 3.45 -7.89
C ARG A 68 -4.12 4.16 -6.75
N VAL A 69 -4.21 3.55 -5.57
CA VAL A 69 -4.81 4.20 -4.39
C VAL A 69 -3.98 5.40 -3.94
N ILE A 70 -2.65 5.27 -3.90
CA ILE A 70 -1.74 6.38 -3.57
C ILE A 70 -1.94 7.54 -4.56
N VAL A 71 -1.97 7.26 -5.86
CA VAL A 71 -2.19 8.28 -6.89
C VAL A 71 -3.52 9.01 -6.67
N LEU A 72 -4.60 8.27 -6.41
CA LEU A 72 -5.91 8.87 -6.13
C LEU A 72 -5.90 9.75 -4.87
N MET A 73 -5.15 9.37 -3.83
CA MET A 73 -5.06 10.16 -2.60
C MET A 73 -4.40 11.52 -2.80
N PHE A 74 -3.34 11.59 -3.61
CA PHE A 74 -2.54 12.82 -3.76
C PHE A 74 -2.89 13.66 -4.98
N PHE A 75 -3.32 13.03 -6.08
CA PHE A 75 -3.51 13.71 -7.37
C PHE A 75 -4.97 13.92 -7.79
N SER A 76 -5.93 13.36 -7.05
CA SER A 76 -7.37 13.64 -7.30
C SER A 76 -7.87 14.80 -6.45
N GLU A 77 -8.89 15.51 -6.96
CA GLU A 77 -9.59 16.52 -6.19
C GLU A 77 -10.33 15.91 -4.98
N PRO A 78 -10.36 16.61 -3.83
CA PRO A 78 -11.11 16.16 -2.67
C PRO A 78 -12.60 16.11 -2.97
N LYS A 79 -13.22 14.93 -2.89
CA LYS A 79 -14.67 14.80 -2.99
C LYS A 79 -15.34 15.27 -1.70
N ALA A 80 -16.46 15.98 -1.78
CA ALA A 80 -17.24 16.45 -0.62
C ALA A 80 -17.43 15.32 0.42
N ASP A 81 -17.90 14.14 0.00
CA ASP A 81 -18.12 12.96 0.85
C ASP A 81 -16.90 12.04 1.01
N GLY A 82 -15.69 12.56 0.80
CA GLY A 82 -14.45 11.82 1.06
C GLY A 82 -14.20 11.60 2.55
N PRO A 83 -13.26 10.70 2.93
CA PRO A 83 -12.92 10.43 4.32
C PRO A 83 -12.45 11.72 5.02
N THR A 84 -12.85 11.84 6.28
CA THR A 84 -12.48 12.93 7.18
C THR A 84 -11.60 12.34 8.28
N VAL A 85 -10.50 13.01 8.60
CA VAL A 85 -9.63 12.60 9.71
C VAL A 85 -10.20 13.21 10.98
N ALA A 86 -10.59 12.38 11.94
CA ALA A 86 -10.99 12.85 13.27
C ALA A 86 -9.75 13.42 13.97
N VAL A 87 -9.85 14.66 14.43
CA VAL A 87 -8.84 15.27 15.30
C VAL A 87 -9.17 14.83 16.72
N PRO A 88 -8.26 14.13 17.43
CA PRO A 88 -8.51 13.72 18.82
C PRO A 88 -8.81 14.96 19.68
N SER A 89 -9.92 14.94 20.41
CA SER A 89 -10.26 15.97 21.38
C SER A 89 -9.85 15.47 22.78
N PRO A 90 -9.25 16.29 23.64
CA PRO A 90 -8.92 15.89 25.00
C PRO A 90 -10.15 15.57 25.88
N LEU A 91 -11.37 15.75 25.35
CA LEU A 91 -12.63 15.56 26.08
C LEU A 91 -13.45 14.34 25.59
N THR A 92 -12.98 13.59 24.59
CA THR A 92 -13.62 12.37 24.03
C THR A 92 -12.58 11.42 23.49
#